data_AF-A0AAV7FKF9-F1
#
_entry.id   AF-A0AAV7FKF9-F1
#
_cell.length_a   1.000
_cell.length_b   1.000
_cell.length_c   1.000
_cell.angle_alpha   90.00
_cell.angle_beta   90.00
_cell.angle_gamma   90.00
#
_symmetry.space_group_name_H-M   'P 1'
#
loop_
_entity.id
_entity.type
_entity.pdbx_description
1 polymer ?
#
loop_
_entity_poly.entity_id
_entity_poly.type
_entity_poly.pdbx_seq_one_letter_code
_entity_poly.pdbx_strand_id
1 'polypeptide(L)'
;MSICAIRLEPALISFGRRGGNGGNRAASATSQVLVPCKGLALQERAAAFSHARSSQWRLAAAIAAVEVEKGDSFDRLGSLSQVTGVLGCQWGDEGKGKLVDILAEHFDLVARCQGGSNAGHTIYNADGKKFALHLVPSGILNEKTLCVIGNGVVVHLPGLFNEIDGLESNGVSCDGRILVSDRAHLLFDLHQVIDGLREEELGHSFIGTTKRGIGPCYSSKVIRNGLRVSDLRHMDTFSQKLEILMRDAAARFKGFKYSADVLKDEVNRYKKFAERLEPFIADTIHVMHESIKKKKKILVEGGQATMLDIDFGTYPFVTSSSPSAGGICTGLGIPPRCLGDLVGVVKSYTTRVGSGPFPTEILGKGGDMLRVAGMEFGTTTGRPRRCGWIDIVALKYCCQINGLSSLNLTKLDVLSDFSEIKLGVTYKQIGGKIYESFPVDLQALEQIQVLNFKCFAFVLEWSFWFYSRFQRWR
;
A
#
# COMPACT_ATOMS: atom_id res chain seq x y z
N MET A 1 -12.35 18.32 -3.32
CA MET A 1 -11.78 17.26 -4.18
C MET A 1 -12.55 15.99 -3.90
N SER A 2 -13.23 15.43 -4.89
CA SER A 2 -14.18 14.33 -4.68
C SER A 2 -13.44 12.98 -4.59
N ILE A 3 -13.60 12.32 -3.45
CA ILE A 3 -13.18 10.92 -3.24
C ILE A 3 -14.16 10.03 -4.03
N CYS A 4 -13.65 9.26 -4.98
CA CYS A 4 -14.45 8.26 -5.70
C CYS A 4 -14.11 6.88 -5.12
N ALA A 5 -15.00 6.32 -4.31
CA ALA A 5 -14.84 5.01 -3.68
C ALA A 5 -16.08 4.14 -3.98
N ILE A 6 -15.84 2.96 -4.57
CA ILE A 6 -16.88 1.98 -4.94
C ILE A 6 -17.05 0.99 -3.77
N ARG A 7 -18.29 0.75 -3.34
CA ARG A 7 -18.64 -0.26 -2.32
C ARG A 7 -18.85 -1.61 -3.01
N LEU A 8 -18.32 -2.70 -2.43
CA LEU A 8 -18.61 -4.06 -2.86
C LEU A 8 -19.69 -4.65 -1.95
N GLU A 9 -20.79 -5.13 -2.52
CA GLU A 9 -21.77 -5.95 -1.78
C GLU A 9 -21.48 -7.45 -1.95
N PRO A 10 -21.74 -8.30 -0.94
CA PRO A 10 -21.54 -9.74 -1.04
C PRO A 10 -22.54 -10.36 -2.02
N ALA A 11 -22.06 -11.05 -3.04
CA ALA A 11 -22.92 -11.79 -3.95
C ALA A 11 -23.52 -13.01 -3.23
N LEU A 12 -24.85 -13.00 -3.04
CA LEU A 12 -25.65 -14.17 -2.69
C LEU A 12 -25.45 -15.26 -3.77
N ILE A 13 -24.80 -16.36 -3.41
CA ILE A 13 -24.70 -17.55 -4.25
C ILE A 13 -26.03 -18.30 -4.12
N SER A 14 -26.88 -18.24 -5.16
CA SER A 14 -27.99 -19.16 -5.32
C SER A 14 -27.64 -20.24 -6.36
N PHE A 15 -27.66 -21.49 -5.95
CA PHE A 15 -27.51 -22.65 -6.83
C PHE A 15 -28.82 -22.89 -7.58
N GLY A 16 -28.83 -22.65 -8.89
CA GLY A 16 -29.94 -22.98 -9.78
C GLY A 16 -29.51 -23.94 -10.89
N ARG A 17 -29.83 -25.24 -10.75
CA ARG A 17 -29.76 -26.24 -11.83
C ARG A 17 -30.90 -26.01 -12.84
N ARG A 18 -30.57 -25.83 -14.13
CA ARG A 18 -31.35 -26.27 -15.33
C ARG A 18 -30.32 -26.45 -16.46
N GLY A 19 -30.19 -27.59 -17.14
CA GLY A 19 -31.22 -28.31 -17.91
C GLY A 19 -31.16 -27.81 -19.36
N GLY A 20 -30.52 -28.57 -20.26
CA GLY A 20 -30.14 -28.13 -21.60
C GLY A 20 -31.24 -28.16 -22.67
N ASN A 21 -30.97 -27.52 -23.81
CA ASN A 21 -31.04 -28.10 -25.16
C ASN A 21 -30.56 -27.09 -26.22
N GLY A 22 -30.10 -27.61 -27.36
CA GLY A 22 -29.29 -26.91 -28.37
C GLY A 22 -30.03 -26.08 -29.42
N GLY A 23 -29.26 -25.51 -30.35
CA GLY A 23 -29.77 -24.83 -31.53
C GLY A 23 -28.76 -23.89 -32.21
N ASN A 24 -28.14 -24.36 -33.30
CA ASN A 24 -27.31 -23.61 -34.25
C ASN A 24 -28.00 -22.33 -34.78
N ARG A 25 -27.24 -21.26 -35.02
CA ARG A 25 -27.41 -20.38 -36.21
C ARG A 25 -26.20 -19.48 -36.49
N ALA A 26 -26.03 -19.25 -37.79
CA ALA A 26 -24.88 -18.77 -38.52
C ALA A 26 -24.47 -17.31 -38.27
N ALA A 27 -23.22 -17.04 -38.63
CA ALA A 27 -22.63 -15.71 -38.78
C ALA A 27 -23.29 -14.91 -39.91
N SER A 28 -23.49 -13.61 -39.70
CA SER A 28 -23.54 -12.62 -40.76
C SER A 28 -22.84 -11.33 -40.33
N ALA A 29 -22.04 -10.79 -41.24
CA ALA A 29 -21.38 -9.51 -41.13
C ALA A 29 -22.41 -8.37 -41.22
N THR A 30 -22.23 -7.32 -40.43
CA THR A 30 -22.90 -6.03 -40.67
C THR A 30 -21.94 -4.87 -40.43
N SER A 31 -21.96 -3.99 -41.42
CA SER A 31 -21.22 -2.75 -41.64
C SER A 31 -21.23 -1.77 -40.46
N GLN A 32 -20.09 -1.11 -40.25
CA GLN A 32 -19.99 0.07 -39.39
C GLN A 32 -20.66 1.27 -40.08
N VAL A 33 -21.69 1.82 -39.46
CA VAL A 33 -22.23 3.15 -39.79
C VAL A 33 -21.77 4.10 -38.69
N LEU A 34 -20.88 5.04 -39.05
CA LEU A 34 -20.52 6.18 -38.23
C LEU A 34 -21.61 7.24 -38.35
N VAL A 35 -22.24 7.63 -37.24
CA VAL A 35 -23.14 8.78 -37.17
C VAL A 35 -22.55 9.82 -36.20
N PRO A 36 -22.31 11.07 -36.62
CA PRO A 36 -21.82 12.12 -35.73
C PRO A 36 -23.00 12.70 -34.93
N CYS A 37 -23.03 12.48 -33.62
CA CYS A 37 -24.11 12.99 -32.76
C CYS A 37 -23.84 14.42 -32.28
N LYS A 38 -24.30 15.42 -33.03
CA LYS A 38 -24.63 16.75 -32.49
C LYS A 38 -26.15 16.84 -32.31
N GLY A 39 -26.60 17.07 -31.07
CA GLY A 39 -27.95 17.58 -30.77
C GLY A 39 -29.10 16.58 -30.61
N LEU A 40 -28.94 15.47 -29.87
CA LEU A 40 -30.05 14.54 -29.57
C LEU A 40 -30.51 14.61 -28.10
N ALA A 41 -31.82 14.43 -27.90
CA ALA A 41 -32.54 14.58 -26.62
C ALA A 41 -32.38 13.36 -25.69
N LEU A 42 -32.70 13.54 -24.40
CA LEU A 42 -32.35 12.65 -23.28
C LEU A 42 -32.76 11.17 -23.45
N GLN A 43 -33.83 10.88 -24.19
CA GLN A 43 -34.30 9.51 -24.42
C GLN A 43 -33.41 8.70 -25.39
N GLU A 44 -32.64 9.36 -26.26
CA GLU A 44 -31.79 8.69 -27.25
C GLU A 44 -30.40 8.34 -26.69
N ARG A 45 -29.97 8.98 -25.59
CA ARG A 45 -28.72 8.64 -24.89
C ARG A 45 -28.80 7.28 -24.17
N ALA A 46 -29.99 6.90 -23.71
CA ALA A 46 -30.23 5.56 -23.16
C ALA A 46 -30.11 4.46 -24.22
N ALA A 47 -30.37 4.78 -25.49
CA ALA A 47 -30.25 3.83 -26.60
C ALA A 47 -28.78 3.50 -26.94
N ALA A 48 -27.80 4.35 -26.60
CA ALA A 48 -26.38 4.07 -26.82
C ALA A 48 -25.84 2.90 -25.97
N PHE A 49 -26.54 2.54 -24.88
CA PHE A 49 -26.21 1.38 -24.03
C PHE A 49 -27.00 0.11 -24.39
N SER A 50 -27.81 0.15 -25.44
CA SER A 50 -28.61 -1.00 -25.90
C SER A 50 -27.77 -2.16 -26.46
N HIS A 51 -26.48 -1.96 -26.72
CA HIS A 51 -25.60 -2.97 -27.34
C HIS A 51 -24.88 -3.90 -26.34
N ALA A 52 -25.11 -3.78 -25.03
CA ALA A 52 -24.62 -4.75 -24.06
C ALA A 52 -25.43 -6.07 -24.16
N ARG A 53 -24.74 -7.18 -24.44
CA ARG A 53 -25.32 -8.50 -24.76
C ARG A 53 -26.00 -9.25 -23.59
N SER A 54 -26.03 -8.71 -22.36
CA SER A 54 -26.76 -9.37 -21.26
C SER A 54 -27.58 -8.41 -20.41
N SER A 55 -28.74 -8.88 -19.98
CA SER A 55 -29.74 -8.14 -19.20
C SER A 55 -29.24 -7.74 -17.80
N GLN A 56 -28.27 -8.46 -17.24
CA GLN A 56 -27.68 -8.17 -15.93
C GLN A 56 -26.83 -6.88 -15.93
N TRP A 57 -26.09 -6.59 -17.00
CA TRP A 57 -25.27 -5.38 -17.09
C TRP A 57 -26.10 -4.11 -17.28
N ARG A 58 -27.26 -4.21 -17.95
CA ARG A 58 -28.20 -3.09 -18.07
C ARG A 58 -28.79 -2.70 -16.72
N LEU A 59 -29.11 -3.69 -15.89
CA LEU A 59 -29.63 -3.45 -14.54
C LEU A 59 -28.55 -2.86 -13.63
N ALA A 60 -27.33 -3.40 -13.67
CA ALA A 60 -26.20 -2.87 -12.86
C ALA A 60 -25.83 -1.43 -13.24
N ALA A 61 -25.80 -1.09 -14.53
CA ALA A 61 -25.52 0.27 -14.99
C ALA A 61 -26.68 1.24 -14.66
N ALA A 62 -27.93 0.78 -14.76
CA ALA A 62 -29.09 1.58 -14.37
C ALA A 62 -29.16 1.81 -12.85
N ILE A 63 -28.85 0.80 -12.03
CA ILE A 63 -28.78 0.92 -10.57
C ILE A 63 -27.66 1.90 -10.18
N ALA A 64 -26.47 1.77 -10.78
CA ALA A 64 -25.37 2.70 -10.54
C ALA A 64 -25.69 4.14 -10.96
N ALA A 65 -26.47 4.34 -12.03
CA ALA A 65 -26.92 5.67 -12.44
C ALA A 65 -27.98 6.27 -11.51
N VAL A 66 -28.89 5.44 -10.96
CA VAL A 66 -29.94 5.86 -10.04
C VAL A 66 -29.39 6.18 -8.64
N GLU A 67 -28.33 5.51 -8.19
CA GLU A 67 -27.70 5.81 -6.89
C GLU A 67 -26.96 7.17 -6.87
N VAL A 68 -26.52 7.68 -8.02
CA VAL A 68 -25.85 8.98 -8.11
C VAL A 68 -26.83 10.15 -7.95
N GLU A 69 -28.13 9.94 -8.16
CA GLU A 69 -29.14 11.01 -8.12
C GLU A 69 -29.72 11.31 -6.72
N LYS A 70 -29.53 10.43 -5.72
CA LYS A 70 -29.97 10.73 -4.35
C LYS A 70 -28.87 11.43 -3.55
N GLY A 71 -28.94 12.76 -3.55
CA GLY A 71 -28.12 13.64 -2.74
C GLY A 71 -28.41 13.54 -1.24
N ASP A 72 -27.86 12.52 -0.59
CA ASP A 72 -27.30 12.68 0.75
C ASP A 72 -25.79 12.82 0.58
N SER A 73 -25.20 13.88 1.16
CA SER A 73 -23.75 13.96 1.28
C SER A 73 -23.28 12.76 2.10
N PHE A 74 -22.78 11.71 1.45
CA PHE A 74 -22.22 10.54 2.12
C PHE A 74 -21.06 11.00 3.01
N ASP A 75 -21.29 11.13 4.31
CA ASP A 75 -20.23 11.35 5.30
C ASP A 75 -19.43 10.05 5.50
N ARG A 76 -18.66 9.71 4.48
CA ARG A 76 -17.76 8.54 4.50
C ARG A 76 -16.77 8.65 5.65
N LEU A 77 -16.31 9.87 5.96
CA LEU A 77 -15.30 10.14 6.99
C LEU A 77 -15.85 9.87 8.40
N GLY A 78 -17.06 10.34 8.69
CA GLY A 78 -17.73 10.09 9.98
C GLY A 78 -18.16 8.64 10.18
N SER A 79 -18.43 7.91 9.09
CA SER A 79 -18.95 6.54 9.12
C SER A 79 -17.92 5.45 9.43
N LEU A 80 -16.62 5.75 9.40
CA LEU A 80 -15.57 4.78 9.66
C LEU A 80 -15.64 4.24 11.09
N SER A 81 -15.45 2.92 11.20
CA SER A 81 -15.39 2.19 12.47
C SER A 81 -14.34 2.75 13.44
N GLN A 82 -14.42 2.33 14.71
CA GLN A 82 -13.47 2.76 15.73
C GLN A 82 -12.01 2.43 15.40
N VAL A 83 -11.72 1.22 14.89
CA VAL A 83 -10.38 0.79 14.49
C VAL A 83 -10.40 0.51 12.99
N THR A 84 -9.88 1.47 12.23
CA THR A 84 -9.87 1.42 10.76
C THR A 84 -8.44 1.23 10.26
N GLY A 85 -8.25 0.42 9.22
CA GLY A 85 -6.95 0.23 8.58
C GLY A 85 -6.91 0.74 7.15
N VAL A 86 -5.75 1.28 6.74
CA VAL A 86 -5.47 1.68 5.36
C VAL A 86 -4.34 0.79 4.82
N LEU A 87 -4.64 -0.05 3.84
CA LEU A 87 -3.73 -1.05 3.29
C LEU A 87 -3.46 -0.82 1.81
N GLY A 88 -2.29 -1.20 1.33
CA GLY A 88 -1.94 -1.10 -0.10
C GLY A 88 -2.35 -2.39 -0.82
N CYS A 89 -2.98 -2.27 -1.99
CA CYS A 89 -3.53 -3.44 -2.68
C CYS A 89 -2.67 -4.00 -3.80
N GLN A 90 -1.56 -3.35 -4.15
CA GLN A 90 -0.73 -3.71 -5.30
C GLN A 90 0.71 -3.98 -4.83
N TRP A 91 1.73 -3.48 -5.54
CA TRP A 91 3.15 -3.65 -5.21
C TRP A 91 3.77 -2.36 -4.63
N GLY A 92 3.01 -1.60 -3.84
CA GLY A 92 3.48 -0.42 -3.14
C GLY A 92 3.28 0.89 -3.89
N ASP A 93 3.62 2.00 -3.22
CA ASP A 93 3.53 3.37 -3.74
C ASP A 93 2.14 3.80 -4.24
N GLU A 94 1.06 3.25 -3.69
CA GLU A 94 -0.32 3.57 -4.09
C GLU A 94 -0.82 4.93 -3.56
N GLY A 95 -0.06 5.58 -2.67
CA GLY A 95 -0.45 6.87 -2.09
C GLY A 95 -1.21 6.76 -0.76
N LYS A 96 -0.97 5.71 0.04
CA LYS A 96 -1.57 5.52 1.37
C LYS A 96 -1.37 6.71 2.29
N GLY A 97 -0.14 7.25 2.36
CA GLY A 97 0.19 8.37 3.23
C GLY A 97 -0.74 9.58 3.06
N LYS A 98 -1.10 9.92 1.81
CA LYS A 98 -2.06 11.00 1.52
C LYS A 98 -3.45 10.70 2.10
N LEU A 99 -3.94 9.47 1.95
CA LEU A 99 -5.23 9.10 2.52
C LEU A 99 -5.17 9.10 4.05
N VAL A 100 -4.11 8.56 4.64
CA VAL A 100 -3.93 8.54 6.10
C VAL A 100 -3.90 9.95 6.68
N ASP A 101 -3.17 10.87 6.05
CA ASP A 101 -3.12 12.29 6.43
C ASP A 101 -4.51 12.94 6.40
N ILE A 102 -5.27 12.76 5.31
CA ILE A 102 -6.66 13.24 5.20
C ILE A 102 -7.56 12.63 6.29
N LEU A 103 -7.44 11.33 6.54
CA LEU A 103 -8.28 10.65 7.52
C LEU A 103 -7.90 11.00 8.96
N ALA A 104 -6.63 11.30 9.24
CA ALA A 104 -6.10 11.50 10.59
C ALA A 104 -6.85 12.57 11.39
N GLU A 105 -7.45 13.57 10.71
CA GLU A 105 -8.33 14.58 11.34
C GLU A 105 -9.50 14.02 12.14
N HIS A 106 -9.93 12.80 11.82
CA HIS A 106 -11.06 12.13 12.47
C HIS A 106 -10.64 11.01 13.43
N PHE A 107 -9.33 10.84 13.69
CA PHE A 107 -8.80 9.78 14.54
C PHE A 107 -7.91 10.33 15.66
N ASP A 108 -8.06 9.76 16.86
CA ASP A 108 -7.26 10.12 18.02
C ASP A 108 -5.82 9.58 17.90
N LEU A 109 -5.65 8.42 17.27
CA LEU A 109 -4.34 7.77 17.09
C LEU A 109 -4.13 7.35 15.64
N VAL A 110 -2.90 7.49 15.15
CA VAL A 110 -2.44 6.84 13.91
C VAL A 110 -1.27 5.91 14.23
N ALA A 111 -1.44 4.63 13.94
CA ALA A 111 -0.48 3.59 14.31
C ALA A 111 0.10 2.89 13.08
N ARG A 112 1.42 2.74 13.02
CA ARG A 112 2.11 1.90 12.04
C ARG A 112 2.37 0.53 12.64
N CYS A 113 1.98 -0.53 11.94
CA CYS A 113 2.00 -1.89 12.49
C CYS A 113 3.20 -2.75 12.04
N GLN A 114 3.76 -2.52 10.85
CA GLN A 114 4.75 -3.41 10.23
C GLN A 114 5.76 -2.64 9.38
N GLY A 115 6.79 -3.34 8.90
CA GLY A 115 7.82 -2.80 8.03
C GLY A 115 8.86 -1.97 8.80
N GLY A 116 9.54 -1.07 8.10
CA GLY A 116 10.48 -0.12 8.68
C GLY A 116 10.60 1.13 7.80
N SER A 117 11.81 1.68 7.71
CA SER A 117 12.10 2.89 6.90
C SER A 117 12.15 2.64 5.38
N ASN A 118 11.71 1.46 4.93
CA ASN A 118 11.60 1.08 3.52
C ASN A 118 10.27 1.49 2.86
N ALA A 119 9.28 1.90 3.66
CA ALA A 119 8.09 2.57 3.14
C ALA A 119 8.30 4.09 3.21
N GLY A 120 8.12 4.79 2.09
CA GLY A 120 8.18 6.24 2.03
C GLY A 120 6.81 6.82 1.74
N HIS A 121 6.30 7.67 2.63
CA HIS A 121 5.04 8.38 2.46
C HIS A 121 5.32 9.86 2.23
N THR A 122 4.91 10.36 1.07
CA THR A 122 4.95 11.80 0.78
C THR A 122 3.58 12.39 1.07
N ILE A 123 3.54 13.38 1.95
CA ILE A 123 2.34 14.16 2.28
C ILE A 123 2.64 15.65 2.12
N TYR A 124 1.59 16.45 2.01
CA TYR A 124 1.67 17.88 1.79
C TYR A 124 0.76 18.57 2.79
N ASN A 125 1.27 19.57 3.52
CA ASN A 125 0.42 20.35 4.41
C ASN A 125 -0.49 21.31 3.60
N ALA A 126 -1.34 22.07 4.30
CA ALA A 126 -2.25 23.05 3.70
C ALA A 126 -1.53 24.12 2.84
N ASP A 127 -0.30 24.48 3.19
CA ASP A 127 0.53 25.46 2.45
C ASP A 127 1.26 24.83 1.25
N GLY A 128 1.06 23.54 0.97
CA GLY A 128 1.73 22.81 -0.11
C GLY A 128 3.17 22.40 0.22
N LYS A 129 3.61 22.52 1.48
CA LYS A 129 4.93 22.08 1.93
C LYS A 129 4.99 20.55 1.95
N LYS A 130 5.99 19.99 1.27
CA LYS A 130 6.21 18.55 1.13
C LYS A 130 6.92 17.98 2.36
N PHE A 131 6.38 16.90 2.91
CA PHE A 131 7.01 16.09 3.96
C PHE A 131 7.21 14.66 3.46
N ALA A 132 8.39 14.10 3.71
CA ALA A 132 8.73 12.72 3.34
C ALA A 132 8.93 11.89 4.61
N LEU A 133 7.91 11.11 4.96
CA LEU A 133 7.89 10.27 6.14
C LEU A 133 8.31 8.84 5.81
N HIS A 134 8.95 8.18 6.76
CA HIS A 134 9.43 6.81 6.64
C HIS A 134 8.94 5.94 7.80
N LEU A 135 9.35 6.24 9.03
CA LEU A 135 8.94 5.51 10.23
C LEU A 135 7.79 6.20 10.96
N VAL A 136 7.79 7.54 10.97
CA VAL A 136 6.76 8.32 11.65
C VAL A 136 5.45 8.18 10.88
N PRO A 137 4.34 7.80 11.54
CA PRO A 137 3.03 7.72 10.90
C PRO A 137 2.58 9.06 10.28
N SER A 138 1.85 8.99 9.16
CA SER A 138 1.46 10.15 8.34
C SER A 138 0.51 11.12 9.04
N GLY A 139 -0.13 10.70 10.14
CA GLY A 139 -0.96 11.57 10.97
C GLY A 139 -0.18 12.61 11.78
N ILE A 140 1.15 12.63 11.73
CA ILE A 140 1.97 13.55 12.54
C ILE A 140 1.74 15.03 12.21
N LEU A 141 1.21 15.36 11.03
CA LEU A 141 0.83 16.73 10.69
C LEU A 141 -0.42 17.21 11.44
N ASN A 142 -1.23 16.30 11.99
CA ASN A 142 -2.38 16.67 12.79
C ASN A 142 -2.02 16.78 14.28
N GLU A 143 -1.95 18.00 14.80
CA GLU A 143 -1.53 18.32 16.17
C GLU A 143 -2.24 17.52 17.28
N LYS A 144 -3.49 17.09 17.06
CA LYS A 144 -4.30 16.36 18.04
C LYS A 144 -4.11 14.84 17.98
N THR A 145 -3.46 14.35 16.94
CA THR A 145 -3.25 12.92 16.70
C THR A 145 -1.98 12.44 17.41
N LEU A 146 -2.12 11.34 18.15
CA LEU A 146 -1.00 10.58 18.71
C LEU A 146 -0.49 9.55 17.70
N CYS A 147 0.78 9.62 17.35
CA CYS A 147 1.42 8.66 16.45
C CYS A 147 2.03 7.50 17.22
N VAL A 148 1.80 6.27 16.77
CA VAL A 148 2.30 5.04 17.41
C VAL A 148 3.11 4.21 16.41
N ILE A 149 4.33 3.85 16.79
CA ILE A 149 5.17 2.87 16.10
C ILE A 149 5.05 1.54 16.84
N GLY A 150 4.32 0.60 16.23
CA GLY A 150 3.96 -0.69 16.82
C GLY A 150 5.09 -1.70 16.96
N ASN A 151 4.83 -2.78 17.70
CA ASN A 151 5.79 -3.85 17.96
C ASN A 151 6.17 -4.68 16.73
N GLY A 152 5.38 -4.60 15.65
CA GLY A 152 5.69 -5.27 14.39
C GLY A 152 6.72 -4.51 13.54
N VAL A 153 7.02 -3.25 13.87
CA VAL A 153 7.98 -2.41 13.14
C VAL A 153 9.43 -2.76 13.51
N VAL A 154 10.34 -2.64 12.54
CA VAL A 154 11.79 -2.63 12.76
C VAL A 154 12.31 -1.20 12.69
N VAL A 155 12.88 -0.71 13.80
CA VAL A 155 13.18 0.71 14.01
C VAL A 155 14.67 0.97 13.84
N HIS A 156 15.03 1.75 12.83
CA HIS A 156 16.38 2.27 12.65
C HIS A 156 16.49 3.63 13.37
N LEU A 157 17.12 3.65 14.55
CA LEU A 157 17.18 4.86 15.39
C LEU A 157 17.84 6.07 14.71
N PRO A 158 18.99 5.93 14.01
CA PRO A 158 19.55 7.06 13.27
C PRO A 158 18.57 7.64 12.25
N GLY A 159 17.86 6.78 11.52
CA GLY A 159 16.84 7.19 10.55
C GLY A 159 15.64 7.88 11.21
N LEU A 160 15.13 7.32 12.30
CA LEU A 160 14.02 7.90 13.07
C LEU A 160 14.37 9.29 13.60
N PHE A 161 15.55 9.47 14.18
CA PHE A 161 15.96 10.76 14.72
C PHE A 161 16.18 11.81 13.64
N ASN A 162 16.80 11.44 12.50
CA ASN A 162 16.90 12.35 11.36
C ASN A 162 15.51 12.77 10.84
N GLU A 163 14.53 11.86 10.87
CA GLU A 163 13.15 12.15 10.49
C GLU A 163 12.47 13.11 11.48
N ILE A 164 12.63 12.88 12.79
CA ILE A 164 12.12 13.78 13.85
C ILE A 164 12.78 15.16 13.76
N ASP A 165 14.10 15.23 13.64
CA ASP A 165 14.84 16.51 13.49
C ASP A 165 14.37 17.28 12.24
N GLY A 166 14.12 16.54 11.15
CA GLY A 166 13.54 17.07 9.93
C GLY A 166 12.12 17.63 10.12
N LEU A 167 11.28 16.97 10.92
CA LEU A 167 9.93 17.45 11.22
C LEU A 167 9.95 18.71 12.10
N GLU A 168 10.74 18.70 13.17
CA GLU A 168 10.84 19.80 14.13
C GLU A 168 11.42 21.06 13.50
N SER A 169 12.49 20.93 12.72
CA SER A 169 13.06 22.05 11.94
C SER A 169 12.09 22.65 10.92
N ASN A 170 11.04 21.89 10.55
CA ASN A 170 10.00 22.32 9.63
C ASN A 170 8.71 22.78 10.32
N GLY A 171 8.71 22.91 11.65
CA GLY A 171 7.62 23.46 12.45
C GLY A 171 6.63 22.43 13.00
N VAL A 172 6.92 21.13 12.86
CA VAL A 172 6.04 20.05 13.35
C VAL A 172 6.59 19.52 14.67
N SER A 173 5.94 19.87 15.78
CA SER A 173 6.34 19.35 17.10
C SER A 173 6.05 17.85 17.21
N CYS A 174 7.08 17.10 17.58
CA CYS A 174 7.01 15.65 17.81
C CYS A 174 6.93 15.28 19.30
N ASP A 175 7.18 16.24 20.20
CA ASP A 175 7.23 16.02 21.64
C ASP A 175 5.86 15.57 22.19
N GLY A 176 5.86 14.48 22.97
CA GLY A 176 4.65 13.86 23.52
C GLY A 176 3.67 13.29 22.47
N ARG A 177 4.01 13.31 21.18
CA ARG A 177 3.11 12.94 20.07
C ARG A 177 3.54 11.70 19.30
N ILE A 178 4.69 11.13 19.62
CA ILE A 178 5.18 9.87 19.04
C ILE A 178 5.41 8.88 20.18
N LEU A 179 4.85 7.68 20.05
CA LEU A 179 5.16 6.54 20.91
C LEU A 179 5.87 5.46 20.12
N VAL A 180 6.93 4.90 20.69
CA VAL A 180 7.70 3.79 20.13
C VAL A 180 7.51 2.58 21.04
N SER A 181 7.10 1.47 20.44
CA SER A 181 6.93 0.21 21.15
C SER A 181 8.24 -0.25 21.77
N ASP A 182 8.23 -0.50 23.08
CA ASP A 182 9.30 -1.20 23.80
C ASP A 182 9.60 -2.60 23.22
N ARG A 183 8.63 -3.21 22.53
CA ARG A 183 8.72 -4.52 21.88
C ARG A 183 9.15 -4.48 20.41
N ALA A 184 9.25 -3.29 19.80
CA ALA A 184 9.77 -3.16 18.44
C ALA A 184 11.24 -3.60 18.37
N HIS A 185 11.65 -4.19 17.25
CA HIS A 185 13.04 -4.61 17.07
C HIS A 185 13.91 -3.45 16.58
N LEU A 186 15.15 -3.43 17.02
CA LEU A 186 16.15 -2.45 16.59
C LEU A 186 16.78 -2.90 15.28
N LEU A 187 16.69 -2.04 14.27
CA LEU A 187 17.44 -2.16 13.04
C LEU A 187 18.75 -1.40 13.20
N PHE A 188 19.87 -2.13 13.23
CA PHE A 188 21.22 -1.59 13.28
C PHE A 188 21.82 -1.35 11.89
N ASP A 189 22.86 -0.52 11.81
CA ASP A 189 23.62 -0.29 10.57
C ASP A 189 24.26 -1.60 10.06
N LEU A 190 24.60 -2.53 10.95
CA LEU A 190 25.05 -3.88 10.57
C LEU A 190 24.03 -4.61 9.69
N HIS A 191 22.72 -4.45 9.95
CA HIS A 191 21.69 -5.10 9.15
C HIS A 191 21.67 -4.54 7.73
N GLN A 192 21.95 -3.25 7.55
CA GLN A 192 22.04 -2.61 6.24
C GLN A 192 23.24 -3.15 5.44
N VAL A 193 24.38 -3.32 6.11
CA VAL A 193 25.57 -3.95 5.53
C VAL A 193 25.28 -5.39 5.09
N ILE A 194 24.64 -6.19 5.96
CA ILE A 194 24.27 -7.58 5.65
C ILE A 194 23.30 -7.66 4.47
N ASP A 195 22.32 -6.76 4.38
CA ASP A 195 21.37 -6.68 3.27
C ASP A 195 22.10 -6.43 1.93
N GLY A 196 23.07 -5.51 1.94
CA GLY A 196 23.93 -5.24 0.78
C GLY A 196 24.78 -6.46 0.37
N LEU A 197 25.45 -7.10 1.33
CA LEU A 197 26.29 -8.26 1.08
C LEU A 197 25.49 -9.46 0.53
N ARG A 198 24.25 -9.64 0.99
CA ARG A 198 23.36 -10.70 0.49
C ARG A 198 22.92 -10.44 -0.95
N GLU A 199 22.58 -9.20 -1.30
CA GLU A 199 22.27 -8.84 -2.69
C GLU A 199 23.47 -9.05 -3.63
N GLU A 200 24.69 -8.80 -3.14
CA GLU A 200 25.92 -9.07 -3.90
C GLU A 200 26.14 -10.57 -4.12
N GLU A 201 25.91 -11.42 -3.10
CA GLU A 201 25.98 -12.88 -3.22
C GLU A 201 24.95 -13.45 -4.21
N LEU A 202 23.77 -12.83 -4.32
CA LEU A 202 22.70 -13.28 -5.22
C LEU A 202 22.98 -13.00 -6.70
N GLY A 203 23.90 -12.09 -7.02
CA GLY A 203 24.31 -11.77 -8.40
C GLY A 203 23.11 -11.45 -9.31
N HIS A 204 22.87 -12.29 -10.31
CA HIS A 204 21.77 -12.11 -11.28
C HIS A 204 20.37 -12.36 -10.71
N SER A 205 20.27 -13.02 -9.55
CA SER A 205 19.00 -13.33 -8.87
C SER A 205 18.66 -12.30 -7.79
N PHE A 206 19.19 -11.08 -7.88
CA PHE A 206 18.95 -10.02 -6.90
C PHE A 206 17.46 -9.67 -6.79
N ILE A 207 17.01 -9.46 -5.55
CA ILE A 207 15.60 -9.15 -5.25
C ILE A 207 15.33 -7.68 -5.63
N GLY A 208 16.34 -6.82 -5.45
CA GLY A 208 16.21 -5.37 -5.57
C GLY A 208 15.78 -4.75 -4.25
N THR A 209 16.38 -5.20 -3.15
CA THR A 209 16.08 -4.65 -1.82
C THR A 209 16.46 -3.17 -1.77
N THR A 210 15.87 -2.44 -0.82
CA THR A 210 16.24 -1.04 -0.59
C THR A 210 17.60 -0.90 0.12
N LYS A 211 18.30 -2.00 0.40
CA LYS A 211 19.52 -2.07 1.22
C LYS A 211 19.36 -1.33 2.56
N ARG A 212 18.17 -1.45 3.15
CA ARG A 212 17.79 -0.79 4.42
C ARG A 212 17.87 -1.73 5.61
N GLY A 213 18.24 -3.00 5.43
CA GLY A 213 18.42 -3.94 6.54
C GLY A 213 17.12 -4.55 7.08
N ILE A 214 16.00 -4.39 6.36
CA ILE A 214 14.67 -4.87 6.81
C ILE A 214 14.68 -6.39 6.94
N GLY A 215 15.08 -7.10 5.89
CA GLY A 215 15.13 -8.56 5.89
C GLY A 215 16.05 -9.13 6.96
N PRO A 216 17.32 -8.69 7.06
CA PRO A 216 18.22 -9.14 8.12
C PRO A 216 17.68 -8.85 9.53
N CYS A 217 17.05 -7.69 9.78
CA CYS A 217 16.47 -7.39 11.09
C CYS A 217 15.31 -8.33 11.45
N TYR A 218 14.38 -8.59 10.50
CA TYR A 218 13.33 -9.60 10.71
C TYR A 218 13.90 -11.01 10.86
N SER A 219 15.01 -11.34 10.19
CA SER A 219 15.73 -12.60 10.39
C SER A 219 16.21 -12.72 11.84
N SER A 220 16.85 -11.69 12.40
CA SER A 220 17.31 -11.69 13.80
C SER A 220 16.16 -11.79 14.80
N LYS A 221 15.00 -11.16 14.49
CA LYS A 221 13.76 -11.33 15.26
C LYS A 221 13.30 -12.80 15.28
N VAL A 222 13.25 -13.45 14.11
CA VAL A 222 12.81 -14.86 13.99
C VAL A 222 13.80 -15.82 14.64
N ILE A 223 15.11 -15.56 14.52
CA ILE A 223 16.18 -16.34 15.15
C ILE A 223 16.18 -16.15 16.69
N ARG A 224 15.59 -15.05 17.18
CA ARG A 224 15.51 -14.65 18.59
C ARG A 224 16.86 -14.18 19.16
N ASN A 225 17.75 -13.67 18.30
CA ASN A 225 18.99 -12.99 18.71
C ASN A 225 18.97 -11.48 18.47
N GLY A 226 17.91 -10.95 17.84
CA GLY A 226 17.74 -9.51 17.63
C GLY A 226 17.41 -8.76 18.91
N LEU A 227 17.91 -7.53 19.02
CA LEU A 227 17.62 -6.63 20.13
C LEU A 227 16.32 -5.87 19.89
N ARG A 228 15.62 -5.55 20.97
CA ARG A 228 14.40 -4.74 20.97
C ARG A 228 14.65 -3.38 21.62
N VAL A 229 13.73 -2.45 21.43
CA VAL A 229 13.78 -1.11 22.04
C VAL A 229 13.93 -1.19 23.57
N SER A 230 13.26 -2.15 24.22
CA SER A 230 13.39 -2.38 25.67
C SER A 230 14.82 -2.66 26.13
N ASP A 231 15.67 -3.24 25.29
CA ASP A 231 17.06 -3.56 25.65
C ASP A 231 17.91 -2.31 25.86
N LEU A 232 17.51 -1.15 25.34
CA LEU A 232 18.19 0.14 25.53
C LEU A 232 18.14 0.63 26.98
N ARG A 233 17.16 0.15 27.77
CA ARG A 233 17.07 0.43 29.21
C ARG A 233 18.06 -0.40 30.04
N HIS A 234 18.72 -1.39 29.42
CA HIS A 234 19.63 -2.34 30.08
C HIS A 234 21.02 -2.30 29.42
N MET A 235 21.64 -1.12 29.44
CA MET A 235 22.95 -0.89 28.81
C MET A 235 24.08 -1.75 29.42
N ASP A 236 23.88 -2.26 30.63
CA ASP A 236 24.74 -3.26 31.29
C ASP A 236 24.80 -4.59 30.53
N THR A 237 23.70 -5.01 29.88
CA THR A 237 23.63 -6.25 29.07
C THR A 237 23.65 -6.00 27.56
N PHE A 238 23.39 -4.77 27.13
CA PHE A 238 23.26 -4.40 25.71
C PHE A 238 24.50 -4.74 24.89
N SER A 239 25.70 -4.45 25.40
CA SER A 239 26.97 -4.71 24.71
C SER A 239 27.14 -6.19 24.35
N GLN A 240 26.85 -7.09 25.29
CA GLN A 240 26.96 -8.53 25.08
C GLN A 240 25.97 -9.03 24.02
N LYS A 241 24.73 -8.52 24.05
CA LYS A 241 23.70 -8.87 23.06
C LYS A 241 24.09 -8.39 21.65
N LEU A 242 24.58 -7.16 21.53
CA LEU A 242 25.03 -6.61 20.24
C LEU A 242 26.25 -7.38 19.70
N GLU A 243 27.18 -7.76 20.58
CA GLU A 243 28.34 -8.56 20.19
C GLU A 243 27.95 -9.90 19.58
N ILE A 244 26.97 -10.62 20.16
CA ILE A 244 26.46 -11.89 19.62
C ILE A 244 25.96 -11.69 18.18
N LEU A 245 25.19 -10.63 17.94
CA LEU A 245 24.63 -10.31 16.63
C LEU A 245 25.72 -9.95 15.61
N MET A 246 26.74 -9.17 16.00
CA MET A 246 27.86 -8.81 15.14
C MET A 246 28.76 -10.01 14.82
N ARG A 247 29.00 -10.90 15.80
CA ARG A 247 29.78 -12.14 15.60
C ARG A 247 29.07 -13.11 14.65
N ASP A 248 27.76 -13.24 14.75
CA ASP A 248 26.94 -14.03 13.80
C ASP A 248 27.09 -13.50 12.36
N ALA A 249 27.01 -12.17 12.19
CA ALA A 249 27.23 -11.52 10.89
C ALA A 249 28.65 -11.76 10.34
N ALA A 250 29.67 -11.63 11.19
CA ALA A 250 31.08 -11.87 10.81
C ALA A 250 31.34 -13.33 10.42
N ALA A 251 30.70 -14.28 11.12
CA ALA A 251 30.82 -15.70 10.80
C ALA A 251 30.16 -16.04 9.44
N ARG A 252 29.03 -15.40 9.12
CA ARG A 252 28.31 -15.66 7.86
C ARG A 252 28.92 -14.95 6.66
N PHE A 253 29.39 -13.71 6.81
CA PHE A 253 29.82 -12.88 5.68
C PHE A 253 31.28 -12.45 5.83
N LYS A 254 32.16 -12.97 4.97
CA LYS A 254 33.60 -12.61 4.94
C LYS A 254 33.85 -11.11 4.73
N GLY A 255 32.92 -10.42 4.07
CA GLY A 255 32.98 -8.97 3.85
C GLY A 255 32.55 -8.12 5.05
N PHE A 256 32.01 -8.73 6.11
CA PHE A 256 31.58 -8.00 7.31
C PHE A 256 32.76 -7.77 8.25
N LYS A 257 33.10 -6.50 8.49
CA LYS A 257 34.22 -6.11 9.35
C LYS A 257 33.75 -6.00 10.80
N TYR A 258 34.20 -6.92 11.64
CA TYR A 258 34.00 -6.90 13.08
C TYR A 258 35.32 -6.62 13.81
N SER A 259 35.27 -5.74 14.81
CA SER A 259 36.35 -5.55 15.79
C SER A 259 35.76 -5.11 17.14
N ALA A 260 36.55 -5.25 18.21
CA ALA A 260 36.16 -4.79 19.54
C ALA A 260 35.94 -3.27 19.60
N ASP A 261 36.70 -2.50 18.84
CA ASP A 261 36.55 -1.05 18.75
C ASP A 261 35.22 -0.66 18.07
N VAL A 262 34.85 -1.32 16.97
CA VAL A 262 33.56 -1.09 16.29
C VAL A 262 32.39 -1.40 17.23
N LEU A 263 32.47 -2.48 18.00
CA LEU A 263 31.45 -2.80 19.01
C LEU A 263 31.36 -1.69 20.07
N LYS A 264 32.49 -1.25 20.61
CA LYS A 264 32.55 -0.18 21.63
C LYS A 264 31.94 1.12 21.11
N ASP A 265 32.22 1.50 19.87
CA ASP A 265 31.69 2.71 19.25
C ASP A 265 30.17 2.63 19.04
N GLU A 266 29.66 1.51 18.55
CA GLU A 266 28.21 1.30 18.40
C GLU A 266 27.50 1.30 19.76
N VAL A 267 28.05 0.66 20.80
CA VAL A 267 27.47 0.70 22.15
C VAL A 267 27.42 2.13 22.69
N ASN A 268 28.50 2.92 22.53
CA ASN A 268 28.54 4.32 22.95
C ASN A 268 27.53 5.18 22.18
N ARG A 269 27.36 4.92 20.89
CA ARG A 269 26.38 5.60 20.04
C ARG A 269 24.95 5.29 20.48
N TYR A 270 24.63 4.01 20.71
CA TYR A 270 23.30 3.60 21.15
C TYR A 270 22.98 4.02 22.58
N LYS A 271 23.98 4.21 23.45
CA LYS A 271 23.76 4.83 24.77
C LYS A 271 23.16 6.24 24.65
N LYS A 272 23.70 7.08 23.75
CA LYS A 272 23.17 8.42 23.49
C LYS A 272 21.76 8.37 22.88
N PHE A 273 21.53 7.41 21.99
CA PHE A 273 20.20 7.18 21.42
C PHE A 273 19.19 6.71 22.46
N ALA A 274 19.59 5.88 23.42
CA ALA A 274 18.71 5.43 24.51
C ALA A 274 18.19 6.63 25.33
N GLU A 275 19.08 7.55 25.72
CA GLU A 275 18.71 8.78 26.45
C GLU A 275 17.71 9.63 25.66
N ARG A 276 17.95 9.82 24.36
CA ARG A 276 17.05 10.59 23.48
C ARG A 276 15.73 9.87 23.19
N LEU A 277 15.73 8.54 23.11
CA LEU A 277 14.55 7.75 22.78
C LEU A 277 13.61 7.56 23.97
N GLU A 278 14.12 7.55 25.20
CA GLU A 278 13.37 7.25 26.42
C GLU A 278 12.00 7.94 26.53
N PRO A 279 11.83 9.26 26.27
CA PRO A 279 10.50 9.90 26.36
C PRO A 279 9.48 9.36 25.35
N PHE A 280 9.93 8.72 24.26
CA PHE A 280 9.06 8.12 23.26
C PHE A 280 8.69 6.66 23.60
N ILE A 281 9.44 5.97 24.46
CA ILE A 281 9.24 4.53 24.69
C ILE A 281 8.00 4.27 25.54
N ALA A 282 7.07 3.45 25.02
CA ALA A 282 5.86 3.05 25.74
C ALA A 282 5.52 1.57 25.54
N ASP A 283 4.78 0.99 26.50
CA ASP A 283 4.06 -0.27 26.26
C ASP A 283 2.88 0.02 25.32
N THR A 284 3.20 0.00 24.02
CA THR A 284 2.20 0.27 22.97
C THR A 284 1.04 -0.73 23.01
N ILE A 285 1.23 -1.97 23.48
CA ILE A 285 0.12 -2.93 23.57
C ILE A 285 -0.89 -2.42 24.59
N HIS A 286 -0.42 -2.03 25.77
CA HIS A 286 -1.26 -1.44 26.80
C HIS A 286 -1.98 -0.17 26.28
N VAL A 287 -1.23 0.73 25.62
CA VAL A 287 -1.79 1.96 25.04
C VAL A 287 -2.91 1.66 24.03
N MET A 288 -2.72 0.70 23.13
CA MET A 288 -3.73 0.33 22.14
C MET A 288 -5.00 -0.22 22.81
N HIS A 289 -4.86 -1.13 23.78
CA HIS A 289 -6.01 -1.73 24.48
C HIS A 289 -6.77 -0.71 25.32
N GLU A 290 -6.07 0.16 26.06
CA GLU A 290 -6.72 1.22 26.84
C GLU A 290 -7.39 2.25 25.94
N SER A 291 -6.79 2.58 24.79
CA SER A 291 -7.40 3.47 23.79
C SER A 291 -8.70 2.89 23.24
N ILE A 292 -8.69 1.60 22.87
CA ILE A 292 -9.89 0.90 22.39
C ILE A 292 -10.98 0.91 23.47
N LYS A 293 -10.63 0.57 24.72
CA LYS A 293 -11.56 0.56 25.86
C LYS A 293 -12.17 1.93 26.13
N LYS A 294 -11.39 3.00 25.97
CA LYS A 294 -11.83 4.41 26.11
C LYS A 294 -12.54 4.94 24.87
N LYS A 295 -12.91 4.08 23.91
CA LYS A 295 -13.61 4.44 22.66
C LYS A 295 -12.85 5.44 21.79
N LYS A 296 -11.52 5.51 21.92
CA LYS A 296 -10.66 6.32 21.05
C LYS A 296 -10.66 5.73 19.64
N LYS A 297 -10.68 6.61 18.63
CA LYS A 297 -10.60 6.23 17.22
C LYS A 297 -9.14 5.99 16.83
N ILE A 298 -8.86 4.83 16.23
CA ILE A 298 -7.53 4.38 15.84
C ILE A 298 -7.50 4.16 14.33
N LEU A 299 -6.58 4.84 13.65
CA LEU A 299 -6.28 4.62 12.25
C LEU A 299 -4.98 3.85 12.12
N VAL A 300 -4.99 2.72 11.44
CA VAL A 300 -3.80 1.93 11.18
C VAL A 300 -3.25 2.25 9.80
N GLU A 301 -2.01 2.70 9.77
CA GLU A 301 -1.25 2.92 8.55
C GLU A 301 -0.50 1.63 8.17
N GLY A 302 -0.97 0.96 7.12
CA GLY A 302 -0.28 -0.19 6.54
C GLY A 302 1.06 0.20 5.91
N GLY A 303 2.11 -0.53 6.26
CA GLY A 303 3.39 -0.48 5.54
C GLY A 303 3.26 -1.23 4.20
N GLN A 304 3.80 -0.66 3.11
CA GLN A 304 3.84 -1.30 1.78
C GLN A 304 2.45 -1.83 1.33
N ALA A 305 2.37 -3.00 0.69
CA ALA A 305 1.15 -3.49 0.06
C ALA A 305 1.08 -5.01 0.03
N THR A 306 -0.12 -5.58 -0.05
CA THR A 306 -0.36 -7.03 0.09
C THR A 306 0.37 -7.88 -0.96
N MET A 307 0.58 -7.40 -2.19
CA MET A 307 1.33 -8.20 -3.17
C MET A 307 2.85 -8.24 -2.91
N LEU A 308 3.31 -7.51 -1.89
CA LEU A 308 4.65 -7.59 -1.31
C LEU A 308 4.66 -8.32 0.04
N ASP A 309 3.56 -8.92 0.47
CA ASP A 309 3.49 -9.70 1.70
C ASP A 309 4.36 -10.95 1.63
N ILE A 310 5.00 -11.28 2.75
CA ILE A 310 5.93 -12.42 2.83
C ILE A 310 5.25 -13.75 2.50
N ASP A 311 3.95 -13.89 2.81
CA ASP A 311 3.18 -15.12 2.59
C ASP A 311 2.32 -15.03 1.33
N PHE A 312 1.68 -13.88 1.09
CA PHE A 312 0.68 -13.72 0.03
C PHE A 312 1.20 -13.01 -1.23
N GLY A 313 2.41 -12.45 -1.18
CA GLY A 313 3.00 -11.75 -2.31
C GLY A 313 3.67 -12.68 -3.32
N THR A 314 4.33 -12.08 -4.31
CA THR A 314 5.10 -12.81 -5.33
C THR A 314 6.47 -13.26 -4.80
N TYR A 315 6.50 -14.17 -3.82
CA TYR A 315 7.73 -14.66 -3.19
C TYR A 315 8.71 -15.26 -4.23
N PRO A 316 10.03 -14.98 -4.17
CA PRO A 316 10.76 -14.28 -3.11
C PRO A 316 10.83 -12.75 -3.27
N PHE A 317 10.17 -12.19 -4.29
CA PHE A 317 10.21 -10.76 -4.60
C PHE A 317 9.20 -9.95 -3.79
N VAL A 318 9.31 -10.09 -2.47
CA VAL A 318 8.40 -9.56 -1.45
C VAL A 318 9.22 -8.89 -0.33
N THR A 319 8.53 -8.27 0.62
CA THR A 319 9.18 -7.79 1.84
C THR A 319 9.20 -8.88 2.92
N SER A 320 9.93 -8.65 4.00
CA SER A 320 10.07 -9.61 5.10
C SER A 320 9.05 -9.38 6.23
N SER A 321 7.98 -8.66 5.94
CA SER A 321 6.88 -8.35 6.88
C SER A 321 5.54 -8.74 6.25
N SER A 322 4.45 -8.50 6.98
CA SER A 322 3.09 -8.80 6.53
C SER A 322 2.25 -7.53 6.32
N PRO A 323 2.32 -6.86 5.15
CA PRO A 323 1.44 -5.77 4.72
C PRO A 323 -0.05 -6.11 4.55
N SER A 324 -0.46 -7.34 4.87
CA SER A 324 -1.86 -7.75 4.93
C SER A 324 -2.54 -7.35 6.26
N ALA A 325 -3.86 -7.46 6.30
CA ALA A 325 -4.67 -7.15 7.49
C ALA A 325 -4.25 -7.93 8.74
N GLY A 326 -3.78 -9.18 8.59
CA GLY A 326 -3.24 -9.98 9.70
C GLY A 326 -2.04 -9.33 10.37
N GLY A 327 -1.22 -8.58 9.62
CA GLY A 327 -0.09 -7.81 10.12
C GLY A 327 -0.49 -6.68 11.08
N ILE A 328 -1.73 -6.18 10.99
CA ILE A 328 -2.25 -5.18 11.94
C ILE A 328 -2.33 -5.81 13.33
N CYS A 329 -2.94 -6.99 13.43
CA CYS A 329 -3.11 -7.70 14.70
C CYS A 329 -1.76 -8.06 15.33
N THR A 330 -0.86 -8.67 14.55
CA THR A 330 0.45 -9.10 15.06
C THR A 330 1.39 -7.93 15.37
N GLY A 331 1.19 -6.80 14.70
CA GLY A 331 2.05 -5.62 14.79
C GLY A 331 1.65 -4.58 15.83
N LEU A 332 0.41 -4.64 16.33
CA LEU A 332 -0.12 -3.74 17.35
C LEU A 332 -0.71 -4.47 18.58
N GLY A 333 -0.76 -5.80 18.55
CA GLY A 333 -1.38 -6.64 19.58
C GLY A 333 -2.88 -6.42 19.75
N ILE A 334 -3.56 -5.96 18.69
CA ILE A 334 -5.01 -5.76 18.69
C ILE A 334 -5.71 -7.09 18.33
N PRO A 335 -6.80 -7.49 19.03
CA PRO A 335 -7.56 -8.68 18.68
C PRO A 335 -8.20 -8.55 17.28
N PRO A 336 -8.23 -9.61 16.45
CA PRO A 336 -8.85 -9.55 15.12
C PRO A 336 -10.30 -9.02 15.13
N ARG A 337 -11.08 -9.37 16.16
CA ARG A 337 -12.47 -8.91 16.35
C ARG A 337 -12.64 -7.40 16.58
N CYS A 338 -11.54 -6.69 16.87
CA CYS A 338 -11.57 -5.24 17.06
C CYS A 338 -11.34 -4.49 15.75
N LEU A 339 -10.85 -5.14 14.69
CA LEU A 339 -10.71 -4.53 13.38
C LEU A 339 -12.09 -4.30 12.77
N GLY A 340 -12.36 -3.05 12.38
CA GLY A 340 -13.56 -2.69 11.63
C GLY A 340 -13.23 -2.50 10.15
N ASP A 341 -13.40 -1.28 9.66
CA ASP A 341 -13.23 -0.94 8.25
C ASP A 341 -11.78 -1.07 7.79
N LEU A 342 -11.60 -1.72 6.63
CA LEU A 342 -10.32 -1.82 5.95
C LEU A 342 -10.44 -1.17 4.57
N VAL A 343 -9.76 -0.05 4.40
CA VAL A 343 -9.72 0.72 3.16
C VAL A 343 -8.51 0.28 2.34
N GLY A 344 -8.77 -0.28 1.16
CA GLY A 344 -7.74 -0.66 0.20
C GLY A 344 -7.35 0.50 -0.71
N VAL A 345 -6.09 0.89 -0.70
CA VAL A 345 -5.57 1.91 -1.62
C VAL A 345 -5.10 1.23 -2.90
N VAL A 346 -5.76 1.61 -4.01
CA VAL A 346 -5.56 1.04 -5.33
C VAL A 346 -5.17 2.16 -6.27
N LYS A 347 -4.01 2.06 -6.90
CA LYS A 347 -3.64 2.98 -7.97
C LYS A 347 -4.39 2.61 -9.26
N SER A 348 -4.82 3.61 -10.01
CA SER A 348 -5.58 3.47 -11.28
C SER A 348 -4.83 2.69 -12.37
N TYR A 349 -3.54 2.47 -12.19
CA TYR A 349 -2.63 1.61 -12.94
C TYR A 349 -1.72 0.88 -11.94
N THR A 350 -0.94 -0.09 -12.40
CA THR A 350 -0.03 -0.83 -11.52
C THR A 350 1.40 -0.34 -11.66
N THR A 351 2.13 -0.36 -10.55
CA THR A 351 3.56 -0.09 -10.53
C THR A 351 4.28 -1.13 -9.69
N ARG A 352 5.50 -1.47 -10.08
CA ARG A 352 6.37 -2.35 -9.31
C ARG A 352 7.78 -1.79 -9.21
N VAL A 353 8.34 -1.84 -8.00
CA VAL A 353 9.76 -1.58 -7.74
C VAL A 353 10.48 -2.92 -7.60
N GLY A 354 11.65 -3.04 -8.22
CA GLY A 354 12.44 -4.28 -8.15
C GLY A 354 12.07 -5.33 -9.21
N SER A 355 12.66 -6.50 -9.04
CA SER A 355 12.53 -7.65 -9.94
C SER A 355 11.22 -8.41 -9.66
N GLY A 356 10.94 -9.43 -10.49
CA GLY A 356 9.82 -10.38 -10.31
C GLY A 356 8.68 -10.23 -11.33
N PRO A 357 7.72 -11.17 -11.35
CA PRO A 357 6.68 -11.22 -12.39
C PRO A 357 5.75 -10.01 -12.39
N PHE A 358 5.42 -9.47 -13.56
CA PHE A 358 4.50 -8.35 -13.67
C PHE A 358 3.55 -8.54 -14.86
N PRO A 359 2.44 -9.28 -14.68
CA PRO A 359 1.62 -9.74 -15.80
C PRO A 359 1.03 -8.62 -16.67
N THR A 360 0.69 -7.48 -16.08
CA THR A 360 0.12 -6.32 -16.79
C THR A 360 1.15 -5.27 -17.18
N GLU A 361 2.45 -5.58 -17.09
CA GLU A 361 3.51 -4.64 -17.46
C GLU A 361 3.40 -4.19 -18.92
N ILE A 362 3.62 -2.90 -19.14
CA ILE A 362 3.66 -2.32 -20.48
C ILE A 362 5.10 -1.95 -20.78
N LEU A 363 5.73 -2.70 -21.69
CA LEU A 363 7.05 -2.36 -22.21
C LEU A 363 6.92 -1.28 -23.30
N GLY A 364 7.82 -0.30 -23.28
CA GLY A 364 7.87 0.80 -24.26
C GLY A 364 6.94 1.97 -23.95
N LYS A 365 6.50 2.67 -25.01
CA LYS A 365 5.91 4.02 -24.93
C LYS A 365 4.75 4.16 -23.94
N GLY A 366 3.82 3.21 -23.89
CA GLY A 366 2.67 3.27 -22.99
C GLY A 366 3.07 3.22 -21.50
N GLY A 367 4.05 2.37 -21.16
CA GLY A 367 4.61 2.30 -19.81
C GLY A 367 5.43 3.54 -19.46
N ASP A 368 6.16 4.10 -20.42
CA ASP A 368 6.91 5.35 -20.24
C ASP A 368 5.99 6.54 -20.00
N MET A 369 4.86 6.62 -20.72
CA MET A 369 3.82 7.65 -20.49
C MET A 369 3.26 7.58 -19.08
N LEU A 370 2.85 6.38 -18.60
CA LEU A 370 2.41 6.19 -17.22
C LEU A 370 3.49 6.60 -16.21
N ARG A 371 4.75 6.23 -16.49
CA ARG A 371 5.87 6.52 -15.60
C ARG A 371 6.12 8.02 -15.45
N VAL A 372 6.12 8.76 -16.56
CA VAL A 372 6.36 10.21 -16.57
C VAL A 372 5.18 10.95 -15.95
N ALA A 373 3.95 10.70 -16.40
CA ALA A 373 2.75 11.37 -15.90
C ALA A 373 2.51 11.07 -14.41
N GLY A 374 2.79 9.84 -13.97
CA GLY A 374 2.68 9.43 -12.57
C GLY A 374 3.87 9.78 -11.68
N MET A 375 4.94 10.38 -12.23
CA MET A 375 6.23 10.62 -11.55
C MET A 375 6.76 9.36 -10.84
N GLU A 376 6.75 8.23 -11.55
CA GLU A 376 7.05 6.91 -10.99
C GLU A 376 8.55 6.63 -10.94
N PHE A 377 9.23 7.42 -10.10
CA PHE A 377 10.64 7.31 -9.76
C PHE A 377 10.80 7.21 -8.24
N GLY A 378 11.75 6.40 -7.78
CA GLY A 378 12.04 6.27 -6.35
C GLY A 378 12.50 7.61 -5.75
N THR A 379 11.95 8.00 -4.61
CA THR A 379 12.26 9.31 -3.98
C THR A 379 13.69 9.41 -3.47
N THR A 380 14.26 8.30 -2.98
CA THR A 380 15.67 8.25 -2.52
C THR A 380 16.62 7.84 -3.63
N THR A 381 16.28 6.81 -4.40
CA THR A 381 17.21 6.18 -5.36
C THR A 381 17.10 6.75 -6.77
N GLY A 382 16.03 7.46 -7.11
CA GLY A 382 15.72 7.90 -8.47
C GLY A 382 15.37 6.75 -9.44
N ARG A 383 15.32 5.49 -8.97
CA ARG A 383 15.12 4.32 -9.84
C ARG A 383 13.75 4.38 -10.51
N PRO A 384 13.66 4.20 -11.85
CA PRO A 384 12.37 4.14 -12.54
C PRO A 384 11.58 2.92 -12.10
N ARG A 385 10.28 3.10 -11.84
CA ARG A 385 9.38 1.98 -11.56
C ARG A 385 8.89 1.35 -12.86
N ARG A 386 8.68 0.03 -12.82
CA ARG A 386 7.96 -0.68 -13.87
C ARG A 386 6.49 -0.27 -13.80
N CYS A 387 5.85 -0.07 -14.94
CA CYS A 387 4.48 0.44 -15.04
C CYS A 387 3.63 -0.46 -15.93
N GLY A 388 2.38 -0.66 -15.53
CA GLY A 388 1.46 -1.56 -16.18
C GLY A 388 0.00 -1.15 -16.01
N TRP A 389 -0.90 -1.82 -16.71
CA TRP A 389 -2.34 -1.61 -16.56
C TRP A 389 -2.84 -2.09 -15.20
N ILE A 390 -4.00 -1.61 -14.76
CA ILE A 390 -4.61 -2.11 -13.53
C ILE A 390 -4.89 -3.61 -13.64
N ASP A 391 -4.46 -4.36 -12.62
CA ASP A 391 -4.61 -5.80 -12.56
C ASP A 391 -5.79 -6.18 -11.65
N ILE A 392 -6.90 -6.56 -12.26
CA ILE A 392 -8.12 -6.89 -11.54
C ILE A 392 -8.04 -8.30 -10.92
N VAL A 393 -7.26 -9.21 -11.49
CA VAL A 393 -7.05 -10.55 -10.93
C VAL A 393 -6.30 -10.43 -9.60
N ALA A 394 -5.17 -9.71 -9.60
CA ALA A 394 -4.40 -9.45 -8.39
C ALA A 394 -5.21 -8.64 -7.36
N LEU A 395 -5.97 -7.62 -7.80
CA LEU A 395 -6.81 -6.83 -6.90
C LEU A 395 -7.89 -7.67 -6.22
N LYS A 396 -8.59 -8.55 -6.96
CA LYS A 396 -9.61 -9.44 -6.37
C LYS A 396 -9.01 -10.38 -5.32
N TYR A 397 -7.82 -10.93 -5.60
CA TYR A 397 -7.06 -11.76 -4.66
C TYR A 397 -6.71 -10.97 -3.38
N CYS A 398 -6.20 -9.74 -3.53
CA CYS A 398 -5.93 -8.85 -2.40
C CYS A 398 -7.19 -8.51 -1.58
N CYS A 399 -8.33 -8.25 -2.25
CA CYS A 399 -9.60 -8.00 -1.57
C CYS A 399 -10.03 -9.19 -0.71
N GLN A 400 -9.84 -10.43 -1.21
CA GLN A 400 -10.18 -11.66 -0.48
C GLN A 400 -9.31 -11.85 0.76
N ILE A 401 -8.00 -11.62 0.66
CA ILE A 401 -7.07 -11.76 1.79
C ILE A 401 -7.41 -10.78 2.92
N ASN A 402 -7.70 -9.53 2.57
CA ASN A 402 -7.82 -8.47 3.55
C ASN A 402 -9.27 -8.22 4.01
N GLY A 403 -10.29 -8.72 3.31
CA GLY A 403 -11.68 -8.44 3.65
C GLY A 403 -12.01 -6.95 3.57
N LEU A 404 -11.57 -6.28 2.49
CA LEU A 404 -11.68 -4.82 2.35
C LEU A 404 -13.14 -4.35 2.33
N SER A 405 -13.44 -3.30 3.10
CA SER A 405 -14.78 -2.70 3.14
C SER A 405 -15.00 -1.63 2.07
N SER A 406 -13.92 -0.98 1.66
CA SER A 406 -13.95 0.05 0.60
C SER A 406 -12.59 0.19 -0.10
N LEU A 407 -12.58 0.84 -1.25
CA LEU A 407 -11.37 1.13 -2.02
C LEU A 407 -11.18 2.63 -2.21
N ASN A 408 -9.94 3.08 -2.13
CA ASN A 408 -9.52 4.42 -2.53
C ASN A 408 -8.75 4.34 -3.85
N LEU A 409 -9.36 4.80 -4.95
CA LEU A 409 -8.73 4.81 -6.26
C LEU A 409 -7.86 6.06 -6.43
N THR A 410 -6.54 5.88 -6.53
CA THR A 410 -5.57 6.98 -6.59
C THR A 410 -4.99 7.17 -8.00
N LYS A 411 -4.44 8.36 -8.23
CA LYS A 411 -3.76 8.76 -9.48
C LYS A 411 -4.61 8.55 -10.73
N LEU A 412 -5.92 8.79 -10.63
CA LEU A 412 -6.81 8.68 -11.79
C LEU A 412 -6.48 9.73 -12.86
N ASP A 413 -6.00 10.89 -12.43
CA ASP A 413 -5.51 12.01 -13.27
C ASP A 413 -4.38 11.59 -14.24
N VAL A 414 -3.56 10.61 -13.89
CA VAL A 414 -2.47 10.09 -14.74
C VAL A 414 -2.99 9.44 -16.02
N LEU A 415 -4.26 8.99 -16.04
CA LEU A 415 -4.85 8.33 -17.20
C LEU A 415 -5.47 9.31 -18.21
N SER A 416 -5.41 10.63 -17.96
CA SER A 416 -6.12 11.65 -18.76
C SER A 416 -5.72 11.69 -20.23
N ASP A 417 -4.45 11.40 -20.54
CA ASP A 417 -3.91 11.47 -21.91
C ASP A 417 -4.06 10.16 -22.70
N PHE A 418 -4.72 9.14 -22.13
CA PHE A 418 -4.91 7.85 -22.78
C PHE A 418 -6.26 7.80 -23.51
N SER A 419 -6.23 7.54 -24.82
CA SER A 419 -7.44 7.30 -25.63
C SER A 419 -8.12 5.96 -25.33
N GLU A 420 -7.33 4.97 -24.90
CA GLU A 420 -7.79 3.64 -24.49
C GLU A 420 -7.08 3.23 -23.20
N ILE A 421 -7.86 2.76 -22.22
CA ILE A 421 -7.37 2.20 -20.95
C ILE A 421 -7.67 0.71 -20.94
N LYS A 422 -6.72 -0.11 -20.51
CA LYS A 422 -6.90 -1.57 -20.39
C LYS A 422 -6.95 -1.99 -18.93
N LEU A 423 -7.72 -3.06 -18.69
CA LEU A 423 -7.86 -3.70 -17.38
C LEU A 423 -7.54 -5.18 -17.54
N GLY A 424 -6.57 -5.71 -16.77
CA GLY A 424 -6.25 -7.14 -16.77
C GLY A 424 -7.29 -7.93 -15.98
N VAL A 425 -8.24 -8.56 -16.68
CA VAL A 425 -9.43 -9.17 -16.04
C VAL A 425 -9.37 -10.69 -15.93
N THR A 426 -8.55 -11.35 -16.75
CA THR A 426 -8.41 -12.80 -16.73
C THR A 426 -6.97 -13.20 -17.03
N TYR A 427 -6.47 -14.13 -16.25
CA TYR A 427 -5.19 -14.80 -16.50
C TYR A 427 -5.42 -16.13 -17.21
N LYS A 428 -4.67 -16.35 -18.28
CA LYS A 428 -4.74 -17.56 -19.09
C LYS A 428 -3.34 -18.15 -19.26
N GLN A 429 -3.19 -19.45 -19.01
CA GLN A 429 -1.96 -20.19 -19.31
C GLN A 429 -1.75 -20.31 -20.82
N ILE A 430 -0.50 -20.31 -21.26
CA ILE A 430 -0.13 -20.75 -22.61
C ILE A 430 -0.65 -22.19 -22.80
N GLY A 431 -1.58 -22.38 -23.73
CA GLY A 431 -2.25 -23.67 -23.96
C GLY A 431 -3.74 -23.72 -23.59
N GLY A 432 -4.31 -22.68 -22.95
CA GLY A 432 -5.76 -22.50 -22.91
C GLY A 432 -6.42 -22.38 -21.54
N LYS A 433 -5.79 -22.91 -20.48
CA LYS A 433 -6.40 -22.97 -19.14
C LYS A 433 -6.54 -21.58 -18.51
N ILE A 434 -7.72 -21.27 -18.00
CA ILE A 434 -8.00 -20.03 -17.26
C ILE A 434 -7.67 -20.25 -15.78
N TYR A 435 -7.02 -19.26 -15.17
CA TYR A 435 -6.80 -19.24 -13.72
C TYR A 435 -8.01 -18.67 -12.99
N GLU A 436 -8.48 -19.36 -11.95
CA GLU A 436 -9.59 -18.91 -11.11
C GLU A 436 -9.18 -17.83 -10.10
N SER A 437 -7.90 -17.84 -9.69
CA SER A 437 -7.30 -16.90 -8.73
C SER A 437 -5.86 -16.57 -9.12
N PHE A 438 -5.23 -15.67 -8.37
CA PHE A 438 -3.83 -15.30 -8.56
C PHE A 438 -2.91 -16.51 -8.28
N PRO A 439 -2.05 -16.92 -9.23
CA PRO A 439 -1.17 -18.08 -9.04
C PRO A 439 0.06 -17.74 -8.19
N VAL A 440 0.52 -18.71 -7.39
CA VAL A 440 1.72 -18.59 -6.54
C VAL A 440 3.00 -18.94 -7.30
N ASP A 441 2.91 -19.84 -8.29
CA ASP A 441 4.06 -20.23 -9.11
C ASP A 441 4.54 -19.06 -9.99
N LEU A 442 5.79 -18.64 -9.79
CA LEU A 442 6.39 -17.55 -10.54
C LEU A 442 6.57 -17.89 -12.02
N GLN A 443 6.89 -19.15 -12.35
CA GLN A 443 7.05 -19.54 -13.75
C GLN A 443 5.71 -19.46 -14.48
N ALA A 444 4.63 -19.90 -13.82
CA ALA A 444 3.29 -19.66 -14.31
C ALA A 444 3.01 -18.17 -14.48
N LEU A 445 3.29 -17.32 -13.48
CA LEU A 445 3.05 -15.87 -13.57
C LEU A 445 3.79 -15.20 -14.74
N GLU A 446 5.03 -15.61 -15.04
CA GLU A 446 5.83 -15.08 -16.15
C GLU A 446 5.30 -15.51 -17.52
N GLN A 447 4.60 -16.64 -17.58
CA GLN A 447 4.07 -17.24 -18.80
C GLN A 447 2.57 -16.99 -18.99
N ILE A 448 1.93 -16.19 -18.16
CA ILE A 448 0.51 -15.89 -18.28
C ILE A 448 0.24 -14.92 -19.42
N GLN A 449 -0.75 -15.26 -20.24
CA GLN A 449 -1.42 -14.33 -21.11
C GLN A 449 -2.53 -13.60 -20.36
N VAL A 450 -2.41 -12.27 -20.24
CA VAL A 450 -3.46 -11.43 -19.66
C VAL A 450 -4.50 -11.09 -20.72
N LEU A 451 -5.75 -11.48 -20.50
CA LEU A 451 -6.88 -11.02 -21.29
C LEU A 451 -7.35 -9.68 -20.74
N ASN A 452 -7.27 -8.67 -21.59
CA ASN A 452 -7.58 -7.30 -21.22
C ASN A 452 -9.02 -6.94 -21.61
N PHE A 453 -9.73 -6.28 -20.71
CA PHE A 453 -10.91 -5.51 -21.05
C PHE A 453 -10.48 -4.11 -21.49
N LYS A 454 -11.04 -3.61 -22.59
CA LYS A 454 -10.75 -2.27 -23.11
C LYS A 454 -11.86 -1.31 -22.67
N CYS A 455 -11.45 -0.23 -22.03
CA CYS A 455 -12.30 0.92 -21.77
C CYS A 455 -11.88 2.05 -22.71
N PHE A 456 -12.84 2.59 -23.46
CA PHE A 456 -12.63 3.81 -24.21
C PHE A 456 -12.83 4.99 -23.28
N ALA A 457 -11.81 5.84 -23.17
CA ALA A 457 -11.94 7.09 -22.44
C ALA A 457 -12.83 8.04 -23.26
N PHE A 458 -14.11 8.12 -22.94
CA PHE A 458 -14.90 9.28 -23.32
C PHE A 458 -14.52 10.42 -22.37
N VAL A 459 -13.51 11.19 -22.75
CA VAL A 459 -13.34 12.52 -22.19
C VAL A 459 -14.49 13.36 -22.76
N LEU A 460 -15.64 13.36 -22.08
CA LEU A 460 -16.54 14.52 -22.16
C LEU A 460 -15.69 15.70 -21.72
N GLU A 461 -15.53 16.73 -22.56
CA GLU A 461 -14.82 17.96 -22.22
C GLU A 461 -15.22 18.42 -20.80
N TRP A 462 -14.34 18.18 -19.82
CA TRP A 462 -14.50 18.65 -18.44
C TRP A 462 -14.32 20.17 -18.33
N SER A 463 -14.09 20.85 -19.46
CA SER A 463 -13.73 22.26 -19.59
C SER A 463 -14.86 23.24 -19.26
N PHE A 464 -16.14 22.84 -19.38
CA PHE A 464 -17.26 23.80 -19.22
C PHE A 464 -17.95 23.78 -17.86
N TRP A 465 -17.78 22.71 -17.07
CA TRP A 465 -18.50 22.58 -15.79
C TRP A 465 -17.74 23.19 -14.59
N PHE A 466 -16.40 23.20 -14.65
CA PHE A 466 -15.57 23.79 -13.58
C PHE A 466 -15.55 25.32 -13.58
N TYR A 467 -15.76 25.97 -14.74
CA TYR A 467 -15.65 27.43 -14.86
C TYR A 467 -16.86 28.20 -14.29
N SER A 468 -18.04 27.57 -14.21
CA SER A 468 -19.27 28.28 -13.79
C SER A 468 -19.51 28.33 -12.27
N ARG A 469 -18.78 27.54 -11.47
CA ARG A 469 -18.96 27.48 -10.00
C ARG A 469 -17.86 28.15 -9.18
N PHE A 470 -16.76 28.60 -9.79
CA PHE A 470 -15.66 29.27 -9.07
C PHE A 470 -15.83 30.79 -8.89
N GLN A 471 -16.94 31.39 -9.32
CA GLN A 471 -17.23 32.83 -9.11
C GLN A 471 -18.14 33.15 -7.92
N ARG A 472 -18.41 32.21 -7.00
CA ARG A 472 -19.32 32.46 -5.86
C ARG A 472 -18.74 32.31 -4.46
N TRP A 473 -17.43 32.18 -4.31
CA TRP A 473 -16.78 32.24 -3.00
C TRP A 473 -15.60 33.21 -3.08
N ARG A 474 -15.89 34.46 -2.71
CA ARG A 474 -14.94 35.45 -2.20
C ARG A 474 -14.87 35.28 -0.69
#